data_AF-A0ABD2P2B0-F1
#
_entry.id   AF-A0ABD2P2B0-F1
#
_cell.length_a   1.000
_cell.length_b   1.000
_cell.length_c   1.000
_cell.angle_alpha   90.00
_cell.angle_beta   90.00
_cell.angle_gamma   90.00
#
_symmetry.space_group_name_H-M   'P 1'
#
loop_
_entity.id
_entity.type
_entity.pdbx_description
1 polymer ?
#
loop_
_entity_poly.entity_id
_entity_poly.type
_entity_poly.pdbx_seq_one_letter_code
_entity_poly.pdbx_strand_id
1 'polypeptide(L)'
;MNIKRKSIFEDIYYHPYKSRFFKYSTNSKDDESFLQRLGLLKRLPIHQGCVNTICWNDTGEYILSGSDDQHLIITNVLNLCL
;
A
#
# COMPACT_ATOMS: atom_id res chain seq x y z
N MET A 1 -16.14 14.95 -27.98
CA MET A 1 -16.49 14.54 -26.60
C MET A 1 -15.22 14.22 -25.86
N ASN A 2 -14.87 15.00 -24.84
CA ASN A 2 -13.61 14.86 -24.10
C ASN A 2 -13.82 13.80 -23.02
N ILE A 3 -13.31 12.59 -23.23
CA ILE A 3 -13.43 11.51 -22.25
C ILE A 3 -12.47 11.85 -21.11
N LYS A 4 -13.00 12.44 -20.03
CA LYS A 4 -12.24 12.63 -18.79
C LYS A 4 -11.77 11.25 -18.32
N ARG A 5 -10.46 11.01 -18.37
CA ARG A 5 -9.87 9.83 -17.73
C ARG A 5 -10.28 9.86 -16.26
N LYS A 6 -10.91 8.77 -15.78
CA LYS A 6 -11.20 8.62 -14.35
C LYS A 6 -9.87 8.62 -13.60
N SER A 7 -9.77 9.47 -12.57
CA SER A 7 -8.58 9.57 -11.74
C SER A 7 -8.39 8.26 -10.98
N ILE A 8 -7.25 7.60 -11.19
CA ILE A 8 -6.89 6.39 -10.44
C ILE A 8 -6.86 6.64 -8.93
N PHE A 9 -6.50 7.86 -8.54
CA PHE A 9 -6.48 8.26 -7.14
C PHE A 9 -7.87 8.36 -6.53
N GLU A 10 -8.84 8.87 -7.26
CA GLU A 10 -10.21 9.00 -6.77
C GLU A 10 -10.80 7.61 -6.53
N ASP A 11 -10.54 6.67 -7.44
CA ASP A 11 -10.92 5.26 -7.27
C ASP A 11 -10.20 4.62 -6.06
N ILE A 12 -8.87 4.80 -5.91
CA ILE A 12 -8.10 4.24 -4.79
C ILE A 12 -8.55 4.83 -3.44
N TYR A 13 -8.76 6.14 -3.38
CA TYR A 13 -9.09 6.85 -2.14
C TYR A 13 -10.48 6.47 -1.62
N TYR A 14 -11.48 6.36 -2.51
CA TYR A 14 -12.85 6.06 -2.12
C TYR A 14 -13.19 4.55 -2.14
N HIS A 15 -12.40 3.72 -2.83
CA HIS A 15 -12.66 2.28 -3.00
C HIS A 15 -11.41 1.38 -2.86
N PRO A 16 -10.62 1.51 -1.78
CA PRO A 16 -9.30 0.84 -1.66
C PRO A 16 -9.35 -0.69 -1.67
N TYR A 17 -10.48 -1.31 -1.29
CA TYR A 17 -10.60 -2.75 -1.08
C TYR A 17 -11.53 -3.47 -2.08
N LYS A 18 -11.98 -2.81 -3.16
CA LYS A 18 -12.81 -3.47 -4.18
C LYS A 18 -11.95 -4.24 -5.18
N SER A 19 -12.24 -5.53 -5.34
CA SER A 19 -11.59 -6.48 -6.26
C SER A 19 -11.81 -6.15 -7.76
N ARG A 20 -11.21 -5.08 -8.25
CA ARG A 20 -11.03 -4.80 -9.70
C ARG A 20 -9.58 -4.45 -10.02
N PHE A 21 -8.64 -5.11 -9.33
CA PHE A 21 -7.20 -4.88 -9.43
C PHE A 21 -6.62 -4.97 -10.85
N PHE A 22 -7.26 -5.70 -11.77
CA PHE A 22 -6.76 -5.90 -13.14
C PHE A 22 -6.70 -4.64 -14.02
N LYS A 23 -7.43 -3.56 -13.71
CA LYS A 23 -7.47 -2.35 -14.57
C LYS A 23 -6.58 -1.20 -14.10
N TYR A 24 -6.02 -1.26 -12.89
CA TYR A 24 -5.29 -0.15 -12.31
C TYR A 24 -3.80 -0.18 -12.65
N SER A 25 -3.19 -1.35 -12.80
CA SER A 25 -1.75 -1.47 -13.07
C SER A 25 -1.30 -0.77 -14.36
N THR A 26 -2.13 -0.79 -15.42
CA THR A 26 -1.82 -0.11 -16.69
C THR A 26 -1.91 1.41 -16.61
N ASN A 27 -2.67 1.95 -15.66
CA ASN A 27 -2.89 3.39 -15.51
C ASN A 27 -2.00 4.01 -14.41
N SER A 28 -1.48 3.22 -13.47
CA SER A 28 -0.52 3.67 -12.46
C SER A 28 0.93 3.57 -12.92
N LYS A 29 1.22 2.67 -13.87
CA LYS A 29 2.58 2.45 -14.34
C LYS A 29 3.04 3.68 -15.13
N ASP A 30 4.20 4.23 -14.73
CA ASP A 30 4.84 5.41 -15.32
C ASP A 30 4.01 6.72 -15.24
N ASP A 31 3.02 6.81 -14.33
CA ASP A 31 2.30 8.06 -14.06
C ASP A 31 3.09 8.96 -13.11
N GLU A 32 3.71 10.00 -13.67
CA GLU A 32 4.49 10.99 -12.92
C GLU A 32 3.69 11.64 -11.79
N SER A 33 2.40 11.93 -12.01
CA SER A 33 1.55 12.57 -11.00
C SER A 33 1.31 11.64 -9.79
N PHE A 34 1.27 10.33 -10.03
CA PHE A 34 1.22 9.28 -9.02
C PHE A 34 2.53 9.18 -8.25
N LEU A 35 3.66 9.13 -8.96
CA LEU A 35 4.98 9.04 -8.34
C LEU A 35 5.31 10.26 -7.47
N GLN A 36 4.99 11.47 -7.92
CA GLN A 36 5.25 12.71 -7.18
C GLN A 36 4.49 12.82 -5.85
N ARG A 37 3.41 12.05 -5.68
CA ARG A 37 2.63 12.02 -4.43
C ARG A 37 3.06 10.91 -3.48
N LEU A 38 3.96 10.02 -3.90
CA LEU A 38 4.52 9.01 -3.01
C LEU A 38 5.43 9.67 -1.98
N GLY A 39 5.15 9.39 -0.72
CA GLY A 39 5.91 9.90 0.41
C GLY A 39 5.88 8.92 1.57
N LEU A 40 6.81 9.10 2.50
CA LEU A 40 6.86 8.29 3.71
C LEU A 40 5.70 8.69 4.64
N LEU A 41 4.72 7.79 4.81
CA LEU A 41 3.58 8.01 5.71
C LEU A 41 3.90 7.65 7.17
N LYS A 42 4.56 6.50 7.39
CA LYS A 42 4.87 5.98 8.74
C LYS A 42 6.08 5.05 8.69
N ARG A 43 6.79 4.93 9.83
CA ARG A 43 7.85 3.93 10.04
C ARG A 43 7.37 2.89 11.06
N LEU A 44 7.66 1.62 10.82
CA LEU A 44 7.35 0.51 11.73
C LEU A 44 8.68 -0.12 12.17
N PRO A 45 9.25 0.26 13.33
CA PRO A 45 10.55 -0.23 13.78
C PRO A 45 10.42 -1.63 14.43
N ILE A 46 9.92 -2.59 13.67
CA ILE A 46 9.59 -3.95 14.16
C ILE A 46 10.62 -5.00 13.76
N HIS A 47 11.47 -4.72 12.77
CA HIS A 47 12.49 -5.63 12.26
C HIS A 47 13.90 -5.05 12.44
N GLN A 48 14.88 -5.93 12.60
CA GLN A 48 16.32 -5.60 12.67
C GLN A 48 17.07 -5.97 11.37
N GLY A 49 16.34 -6.35 10.33
CA GLY A 49 16.86 -6.70 9.01
C GLY A 49 16.01 -6.10 7.88
N CYS A 50 16.42 -6.37 6.64
CA CYS A 50 15.66 -5.99 5.46
C CYS A 50 14.32 -6.73 5.42
N VAL A 51 13.22 -5.98 5.25
CA VAL A 51 11.89 -6.56 5.03
C VAL A 51 11.75 -6.88 3.54
N ASN A 52 11.56 -8.15 3.22
CA ASN A 52 11.52 -8.64 1.83
C ASN A 52 10.09 -8.91 1.34
N THR A 53 9.14 -9.09 2.26
CA THR A 53 7.75 -9.38 1.91
C THR A 53 6.78 -8.81 2.93
N ILE A 54 5.60 -8.40 2.45
CA ILE A 54 4.47 -7.93 3.27
C ILE A 54 3.15 -8.46 2.72
N CYS A 55 2.18 -8.69 3.60
CA CYS A 55 0.81 -9.06 3.25
C CYS A 55 -0.17 -8.36 4.20
N TRP A 56 -1.15 -7.65 3.65
CA TRP A 56 -2.26 -7.09 4.42
C TRP A 56 -3.33 -8.15 4.67
N ASN A 57 -3.95 -8.09 5.84
CA ASN A 57 -5.20 -8.82 6.05
C ASN A 57 -6.37 -8.12 5.31
N ASP A 58 -7.50 -8.81 5.19
CA ASP A 58 -8.66 -8.32 4.42
C ASP A 58 -9.24 -6.99 4.92
N THR A 59 -9.10 -6.69 6.23
CA THR A 59 -9.60 -5.44 6.83
C THR A 59 -8.62 -4.28 6.69
N GLY A 60 -7.36 -4.53 6.34
CA GLY A 60 -6.30 -3.53 6.30
C GLY A 60 -5.83 -3.03 7.67
N GLU A 61 -6.15 -3.74 8.76
CA GLU A 61 -5.71 -3.39 10.12
C GLU A 61 -4.32 -3.94 10.46
N TYR A 62 -3.99 -5.10 9.88
CA TYR A 62 -2.77 -5.83 10.18
C TYR A 62 -1.92 -6.06 8.93
N ILE A 63 -0.60 -5.99 9.13
CA ILE A 63 0.40 -6.45 8.17
C ILE A 63 1.13 -7.65 8.75
N LEU A 64 1.26 -8.71 7.95
CA LEU A 64 2.27 -9.74 8.13
C LEU A 64 3.52 -9.33 7.34
N SER A 65 4.68 -9.25 7.99
CA SER A 65 5.97 -8.95 7.36
C SER A 65 6.99 -10.07 7.59
N GLY A 66 7.87 -10.27 6.61
CA GLY A 66 9.00 -11.21 6.69
C GLY A 66 10.34 -10.53 6.37
N SER A 67 11.36 -10.84 7.16
CA SER A 67 12.65 -10.13 7.18
C SER A 67 13.85 -11.08 7.27
N ASP A 68 15.02 -10.58 6.85
CA ASP A 68 16.31 -11.27 7.00
C ASP A 68 16.76 -11.44 8.46
N ASP A 69 16.07 -10.80 9.42
CA ASP A 69 16.24 -11.06 10.85
C ASP A 69 15.62 -12.39 11.31
N GLN A 70 15.13 -13.22 10.39
CA GLN A 70 14.51 -14.53 10.63
C GLN A 70 13.19 -14.48 11.40
N HIS A 71 12.50 -13.33 11.42
CA HIS A 71 11.19 -13.19 12.05
C HIS A 71 10.07 -12.97 11.04
N LEU A 72 8.91 -13.53 11.38
CA LEU A 72 7.61 -13.16 10.83
C LEU A 72 6.85 -12.36 11.89
N ILE A 73 6.39 -11.16 11.56
CA ILE A 73 5.72 -10.28 12.52
C ILE A 73 4.34 -9.89 11.98
N ILE A 74 3.31 -10.06 12.82
CA ILE A 74 1.99 -9.49 12.59
C ILE A 74 1.88 -8.21 13.41
N THR A 75 1.67 -7.07 12.73
CA THR A 75 1.65 -5.75 13.36
C THR A 75 0.36 -5.01 13.03
N ASN A 76 -0.27 -4.40 14.03
CA ASN A 76 -1.35 -3.44 13.82
C ASN A 76 -0.77 -2.09 13.38
N VAL A 77 -1.18 -1.62 12.21
CA VAL A 77 -0.55 -0.45 11.57
C VAL A 77 -1.03 0.87 12.18
N LEU A 78 -2.22 0.88 12.77
CA LEU A 78 -2.82 2.06 13.42
C LEU A 78 -2.26 2.28 14.83
N ASN A 79 -1.98 1.21 15.57
CA ASN A 79 -1.59 1.30 16.98
C ASN A 79 -0.14 1.74 17.25
N LEU A 80 0.73 1.83 16.24
CA LEU A 80 2.12 2.29 16.41
C LEU A 80 2.28 3.83 16.51
N CYS A 81 1.23 4.56 16.92
CA CYS A 81 1.24 6.02 17.10
C CYS A 81 0.91 6.47 18.54
N LEU A 82 0.96 5.56 19.52
CA LEU A 82 0.95 5.92 20.94
C LEU A 82 2.34 5.75 21.54
#